data_AF-A0ABD5XWL4-F1
#
_entry.id   AF-A0ABD5XWL4-F1
#
_cell.length_a   1.000
_cell.length_b   1.000
_cell.length_c   1.000
_cell.angle_alpha   90.00
_cell.angle_beta   90.00
_cell.angle_gamma   90.00
#
_symmetry.space_group_name_H-M   'P 1'
#
loop_
_entity.id
_entity.type
_entity.pdbx_description
1 polymer ?
#
loop_
_entity_poly.entity_id
_entity_poly.type
_entity_poly.pdbx_seq_one_letter_code
_entity_poly.pdbx_strand_id
1 'polypeptide(L)'
;MRRLYHRALAFALALGATGLFVAAVVAHRSPATGYELSLYGATPTLVWVGLGAAAVVGLVAALTTDRSSRLGGVGLFLVGCAGVVLTAIPVLRGYRFYGGGDSLSHLGWAREMAAGVFSPTDLLYPGIHTLSVAVSSVAGVDLPLAMLYVVGVAFPAVFLLTVPLVVRLVSDTRRAYAIGLAAAALFVPINNISVHPIAHPTSQAILFLPTAVFLSLAYAYDCSADASAVASPSTDAAGSPTVTDGSGRVGVTGAGALLAVVSVAIVLIHPQQALNVALVFFAVTVLQLLYRQFAPDHRVASHRWLGVQAVIVAAAFVAWAPRFDRATGTFSYTLASILGERRPPARSSPPSPPR
;
A
#
# COMPACT_ATOMS: atom_id res chain seq x y z
N MET A 1 -17.11 -7.50 37.68
CA MET A 1 -17.00 -6.52 36.57
C MET A 1 -16.16 -7.01 35.37
N ARG A 2 -14.87 -7.36 35.52
CA ARG A 2 -14.02 -7.79 34.38
C ARG A 2 -14.56 -8.97 33.55
N ARG A 3 -15.14 -10.00 34.20
CA ARG A 3 -15.75 -11.15 33.50
C ARG A 3 -17.00 -10.76 32.69
N LEU A 4 -17.81 -9.84 33.20
CA LEU A 4 -19.00 -9.33 32.51
C LEU A 4 -18.59 -8.52 31.28
N TYR A 5 -17.60 -7.63 31.42
CA TYR A 5 -17.01 -6.89 30.30
C TYR A 5 -16.47 -7.81 29.19
N HIS A 6 -15.71 -8.86 29.56
CA HIS A 6 -15.20 -9.82 28.58
C HIS A 6 -16.31 -10.55 27.85
N ARG A 7 -17.37 -10.99 28.55
CA ARG A 7 -18.53 -11.64 27.93
C ARG A 7 -19.29 -10.70 27.01
N ALA A 8 -19.52 -9.46 27.44
CA ALA A 8 -20.18 -8.44 26.63
C ALA A 8 -19.37 -8.12 25.37
N LEU A 9 -18.05 -7.96 25.48
CA LEU A 9 -17.17 -7.70 24.34
C LEU A 9 -17.12 -8.89 23.37
N ALA A 10 -17.04 -10.12 23.90
CA ALA A 10 -17.08 -11.33 23.07
C ALA A 10 -18.42 -11.46 22.32
N PHE A 11 -19.54 -11.18 23.00
CA PHE A 11 -20.86 -11.15 22.38
C PHE A 11 -20.95 -10.07 21.30
N ALA A 12 -20.46 -8.86 21.58
CA ALA A 12 -20.40 -7.79 20.60
C ALA A 12 -19.57 -8.20 19.38
N LEU A 13 -18.38 -8.78 19.58
CA LEU A 13 -17.53 -9.26 18.48
C LEU A 13 -18.22 -10.33 17.64
N ALA A 14 -18.97 -11.25 18.26
CA ALA A 14 -19.77 -12.23 17.54
C ALA A 14 -20.87 -11.57 16.70
N LEU A 15 -21.54 -10.55 17.24
CA LEU A 15 -22.53 -9.76 16.50
C LEU A 15 -21.89 -8.98 15.34
N GLY A 16 -20.71 -8.39 15.55
CA GLY A 16 -19.95 -7.70 14.51
C GLY A 16 -19.47 -8.64 13.39
N ALA A 17 -18.96 -9.82 13.74
CA ALA A 17 -18.58 -10.86 12.78
C ALA A 17 -19.78 -11.36 11.99
N THR A 18 -20.93 -11.55 12.65
CA THR A 18 -22.19 -11.90 11.99
C THR A 18 -22.64 -10.78 11.05
N GLY A 19 -22.55 -9.52 11.47
CA GLY A 19 -22.85 -8.35 10.64
C GLY A 19 -21.98 -8.27 9.39
N LEU A 20 -20.68 -8.53 9.51
CA LEU A 20 -19.75 -8.61 8.37
C LEU A 20 -20.12 -9.74 7.41
N PHE A 21 -20.42 -10.93 7.94
CA PHE A 21 -20.84 -12.08 7.14
C PHE A 21 -22.14 -11.78 6.38
N VAL A 22 -23.15 -11.26 7.08
CA VAL A 22 -24.43 -10.85 6.46
C VAL A 22 -24.19 -9.78 5.41
N ALA A 23 -23.36 -8.77 5.66
CA ALA A 23 -23.03 -7.74 4.68
C ALA A 23 -22.43 -8.33 3.41
N ALA A 24 -21.46 -9.24 3.52
CA ALA A 24 -20.86 -9.90 2.37
C ALA A 24 -21.87 -10.77 1.60
N VAL A 25 -22.69 -11.55 2.31
CA VAL A 25 -23.72 -12.40 1.69
C VAL A 25 -24.80 -11.57 1.00
N VAL A 26 -25.26 -10.48 1.63
CA VAL A 26 -26.28 -9.58 1.06
C VAL A 26 -25.75 -8.86 -0.17
N ALA A 27 -24.50 -8.39 -0.13
CA ALA A 27 -23.84 -7.81 -1.31
C ALA A 27 -23.77 -8.83 -2.46
N HIS A 28 -23.40 -10.08 -2.17
CA HIS A 28 -23.33 -11.14 -3.16
C HIS A 28 -24.69 -11.59 -3.71
N ARG A 29 -25.72 -11.61 -2.86
CA ARG A 29 -27.10 -11.98 -3.24
C ARG A 29 -27.87 -10.84 -3.90
N SER A 30 -27.28 -9.65 -4.00
CA SER A 30 -27.82 -8.48 -4.71
C SER A 30 -26.88 -8.07 -5.84
N PRO A 31 -26.68 -8.93 -6.86
CA PRO A 31 -25.75 -8.64 -7.95
C PRO A 31 -26.22 -7.47 -8.81
N ALA A 32 -25.28 -6.78 -9.45
CA ALA A 32 -25.61 -5.75 -10.43
C ALA A 32 -26.30 -6.37 -11.65
N THR A 33 -27.47 -5.85 -12.02
CA THR A 33 -28.26 -6.32 -13.18
C THR A 33 -28.03 -5.47 -14.43
N GLY A 34 -27.27 -4.39 -14.31
CA GLY A 34 -26.99 -3.45 -15.39
C GLY A 34 -26.00 -2.37 -14.94
N TYR A 35 -25.99 -1.25 -15.65
CA TYR A 35 -25.15 -0.12 -15.29
C TYR A 35 -25.72 0.61 -14.06
N GLU A 36 -24.93 0.71 -13.00
CA GLU A 36 -25.29 1.40 -11.76
C GLU A 36 -24.62 2.77 -11.70
N LEU A 37 -25.41 3.85 -11.59
CA LEU A 37 -24.89 5.22 -11.48
C LEU A 37 -24.10 5.46 -10.20
N SER A 38 -24.42 4.74 -9.13
CA SER A 38 -23.76 4.84 -7.84
C SER A 38 -23.66 3.48 -7.18
N LEU A 39 -22.43 3.01 -6.96
CA LEU A 39 -22.14 1.82 -6.16
C LEU A 39 -22.79 1.95 -4.77
N TYR A 40 -22.71 3.12 -4.16
CA TYR A 40 -23.23 3.38 -2.82
C TYR A 40 -24.75 3.31 -2.76
N GLY A 41 -25.44 3.91 -3.74
CA GLY A 41 -26.90 3.93 -3.80
C GLY A 41 -27.50 2.59 -4.21
N ALA A 42 -26.81 1.81 -5.05
CA ALA A 42 -27.29 0.51 -5.50
C ALA A 42 -27.00 -0.63 -4.51
N THR A 43 -26.04 -0.44 -3.60
CA THR A 43 -25.72 -1.41 -2.56
C THR A 43 -26.72 -1.35 -1.40
N PRO A 44 -27.38 -2.46 -1.01
CA PRO A 44 -28.35 -2.47 0.08
C PRO A 44 -27.79 -1.87 1.37
N THR A 45 -28.59 -1.05 2.06
CA THR A 45 -28.21 -0.38 3.31
C THR A 45 -27.69 -1.35 4.39
N LEU A 46 -28.22 -2.58 4.41
CA LEU A 46 -27.79 -3.63 5.33
C LEU A 46 -26.29 -3.97 5.20
N VAL A 47 -25.71 -3.86 4.00
CA VAL A 47 -24.27 -4.05 3.78
C VAL A 47 -23.48 -3.00 4.55
N TRP A 48 -23.86 -1.73 4.43
CA TRP A 48 -23.19 -0.61 5.10
C TRP A 48 -23.32 -0.69 6.63
N VAL A 49 -24.51 -1.05 7.13
CA VAL A 49 -24.75 -1.24 8.56
C VAL A 49 -23.91 -2.40 9.11
N GLY A 50 -23.85 -3.53 8.41
CA GLY A 50 -23.05 -4.69 8.82
C GLY A 50 -21.54 -4.39 8.83
N LEU A 51 -21.04 -3.70 7.81
CA LEU A 51 -19.63 -3.26 7.75
C LEU A 51 -19.30 -2.26 8.85
N GLY A 52 -20.15 -1.26 9.07
CA GLY A 52 -19.99 -0.26 10.12
C GLY A 52 -19.98 -0.90 11.51
N ALA A 53 -20.92 -1.80 11.80
CA ALA A 53 -20.98 -2.51 13.06
C ALA A 53 -19.72 -3.37 13.31
N ALA A 54 -19.27 -4.10 12.28
CA ALA A 54 -18.05 -4.90 12.34
C ALA A 54 -16.80 -4.04 12.63
N ALA A 55 -16.64 -2.94 11.91
CA ALA A 55 -15.52 -2.02 12.07
C ALA A 55 -15.52 -1.36 13.45
N VAL A 56 -16.66 -0.84 13.92
CA VAL A 56 -16.76 -0.17 15.23
C VAL A 56 -16.48 -1.14 16.37
N VAL A 57 -17.14 -2.30 16.39
CA VAL A 57 -16.93 -3.28 17.47
C VAL A 57 -15.52 -3.85 17.44
N GLY A 58 -15.00 -4.15 16.26
CA GLY A 58 -13.63 -4.63 16.09
C GLY A 58 -12.60 -3.62 16.58
N LEU A 59 -12.81 -2.33 16.28
CA LEU A 59 -11.93 -1.25 16.70
C LEU A 59 -11.99 -1.03 18.22
N VAL A 60 -13.19 -1.04 18.80
CA VAL A 60 -13.35 -0.97 20.27
C VAL A 60 -12.56 -2.10 20.92
N ALA A 61 -12.75 -3.36 20.48
CA ALA A 61 -12.00 -4.49 21.02
C ALA A 61 -10.48 -4.34 20.85
N ALA A 62 -10.03 -3.90 19.67
CA ALA A 62 -8.61 -3.73 19.36
C ALA A 62 -7.94 -2.62 20.19
N LEU A 63 -8.66 -1.57 20.58
CA LEU A 63 -8.13 -0.45 21.36
C LEU A 63 -8.22 -0.68 22.88
N THR A 64 -9.21 -1.45 23.34
CA THR A 64 -9.45 -1.67 24.78
C THR A 64 -8.81 -2.94 25.33
N THR A 65 -8.37 -3.87 24.46
CA THR A 65 -7.74 -5.13 24.88
C THR A 65 -6.31 -5.23 24.36
N ASP A 66 -5.51 -6.10 24.98
CA ASP A 66 -4.15 -6.37 24.49
C ASP A 66 -4.23 -7.16 23.18
N ARG A 67 -3.39 -6.83 22.20
CA ARG A 67 -3.32 -7.51 20.89
C ARG A 67 -3.05 -9.01 21.03
N SER A 68 -2.28 -9.43 22.03
CA SER A 68 -1.99 -10.85 22.30
C SER A 68 -3.20 -11.61 22.83
N SER A 69 -4.22 -10.90 23.32
CA SER A 69 -5.47 -11.51 23.74
C SER A 69 -6.30 -11.97 22.54
N ARG A 70 -7.07 -13.05 22.72
CA ARG A 70 -7.97 -13.56 21.68
C ARG A 70 -8.96 -12.50 21.20
N LEU A 71 -9.51 -11.70 22.12
CA LEU A 71 -10.50 -10.66 21.77
C LEU A 71 -9.85 -9.52 20.98
N GLY A 72 -8.64 -9.11 21.33
CA GLY A 72 -7.89 -8.09 20.59
C GLY A 72 -7.51 -8.56 19.19
N GLY A 73 -7.02 -9.80 19.07
CA GLY A 73 -6.73 -10.43 17.77
C GLY A 73 -7.96 -10.52 16.86
N VAL A 74 -9.10 -10.98 17.41
CA VAL A 74 -10.37 -11.03 16.67
C VAL A 74 -10.84 -9.63 16.27
N GLY A 75 -10.70 -8.64 17.15
CA GLY A 75 -11.05 -7.25 16.85
C GLY A 75 -10.24 -6.67 15.68
N LEU A 76 -8.92 -6.87 15.68
CA LEU A 76 -8.04 -6.46 14.58
C LEU A 76 -8.39 -7.17 13.27
N PHE A 77 -8.62 -8.47 13.32
CA PHE A 77 -9.04 -9.24 12.14
C PHE A 77 -10.35 -8.71 11.57
N LEU A 78 -11.33 -8.43 12.44
CA LEU A 78 -12.65 -7.94 12.03
C LEU A 78 -12.56 -6.56 11.34
N VAL A 79 -11.75 -5.64 11.86
CA VAL A 79 -11.52 -4.32 11.21
C VAL A 79 -10.84 -4.49 9.86
N GLY A 80 -9.80 -5.32 9.77
CA GLY A 80 -9.11 -5.61 8.50
C GLY A 80 -10.05 -6.19 7.44
N CYS A 81 -10.84 -7.20 7.81
CA CYS A 81 -11.82 -7.80 6.90
C CYS A 81 -12.91 -6.82 6.49
N ALA A 82 -13.41 -5.97 7.39
CA ALA A 82 -14.37 -4.92 7.03
C ALA A 82 -13.79 -3.94 5.99
N GLY A 83 -12.53 -3.53 6.13
CA GLY A 83 -11.85 -2.67 5.16
C GLY A 83 -11.63 -3.33 3.79
N VAL A 84 -11.28 -4.62 3.77
CA VAL A 84 -11.17 -5.39 2.51
C VAL A 84 -12.54 -5.55 1.84
N VAL A 85 -13.57 -5.92 2.60
CA VAL A 85 -14.93 -6.08 2.04
C VAL A 85 -15.46 -4.75 1.49
N LEU A 86 -15.19 -3.63 2.17
CA LEU A 86 -15.56 -2.28 1.72
C LEU A 86 -15.03 -1.97 0.31
N THR A 87 -13.78 -2.30 0.04
CA THR A 87 -13.15 -2.07 -1.28
C THR A 87 -13.50 -3.15 -2.30
N ALA A 88 -13.85 -4.35 -1.84
CA ALA A 88 -14.26 -5.48 -2.67
C ALA A 88 -15.74 -5.49 -3.07
N ILE A 89 -16.55 -4.47 -2.75
CA ILE A 89 -17.99 -4.46 -3.08
C ILE A 89 -18.27 -4.69 -4.59
N PRO A 90 -17.54 -4.06 -5.54
CA PRO A 90 -17.75 -4.34 -6.96
C PRO A 90 -17.57 -5.83 -7.30
N VAL A 91 -16.59 -6.48 -6.68
CA VAL A 91 -16.36 -7.93 -6.84
C VAL A 91 -17.53 -8.72 -6.26
N LEU A 92 -17.96 -8.41 -5.03
CA LEU A 92 -19.03 -9.14 -4.36
C LEU A 92 -20.36 -9.03 -5.12
N ARG A 93 -20.68 -7.84 -5.64
CA ARG A 93 -21.88 -7.58 -6.46
C ARG A 93 -21.75 -8.10 -7.90
N GLY A 94 -20.65 -8.72 -8.28
CA GLY A 94 -20.46 -9.31 -9.61
C GLY A 94 -20.33 -8.28 -10.74
N TYR A 95 -19.71 -7.12 -10.46
CA TYR A 95 -19.47 -6.12 -11.49
C TYR A 95 -18.57 -6.68 -12.60
N ARG A 96 -18.92 -6.43 -13.86
CA ARG A 96 -18.06 -6.75 -14.99
C ARG A 96 -16.75 -5.98 -14.94
N PHE A 97 -16.83 -4.70 -14.56
CA PHE A 97 -15.71 -3.80 -14.35
C PHE A 97 -16.18 -2.60 -13.52
N TYR A 98 -15.26 -1.89 -12.88
CA TYR A 98 -15.55 -0.71 -12.06
C TYR A 98 -14.51 0.39 -12.32
N GLY A 99 -15.00 1.58 -12.66
CA GLY A 99 -14.19 2.72 -13.12
C GLY A 99 -14.44 3.07 -14.59
N GLY A 100 -14.52 4.37 -14.86
CA GLY A 100 -14.62 4.93 -16.22
C GLY A 100 -13.35 5.69 -16.61
N GLY A 101 -13.34 6.27 -17.81
CA GLY A 101 -12.21 7.09 -18.29
C GLY A 101 -10.91 6.29 -18.33
N ASP A 102 -9.90 6.76 -17.61
CA ASP A 102 -8.55 6.19 -17.59
C ASP A 102 -8.54 4.69 -17.21
N SER A 103 -9.42 4.25 -16.31
CA SER A 103 -9.53 2.83 -15.95
C SER A 103 -9.88 1.92 -17.13
N LEU A 104 -10.66 2.39 -18.10
CA LEU A 104 -10.98 1.61 -19.30
C LEU A 104 -9.79 1.55 -20.26
N SER A 105 -8.96 2.60 -20.33
CA SER A 105 -7.69 2.58 -21.06
C SER A 105 -6.73 1.53 -20.48
N HIS A 106 -6.61 1.47 -19.16
CA HIS A 106 -5.83 0.43 -18.47
C HIS A 106 -6.34 -0.98 -18.76
N LEU A 107 -7.66 -1.17 -18.79
CA LEU A 107 -8.23 -2.45 -19.18
C LEU A 107 -7.92 -2.80 -20.65
N GLY A 108 -7.96 -1.82 -21.55
CA GLY A 108 -7.57 -1.95 -22.95
C GLY A 108 -6.13 -2.44 -23.11
N TRP A 109 -5.17 -1.75 -22.47
CA TRP A 109 -3.76 -2.16 -22.51
C TRP A 109 -3.53 -3.55 -21.91
N ALA A 110 -4.21 -3.89 -20.81
CA ALA A 110 -4.10 -5.23 -20.24
C ALA A 110 -4.61 -6.32 -21.21
N ARG A 111 -5.67 -6.04 -21.99
CA ARG A 111 -6.18 -6.96 -23.02
C ARG A 111 -5.20 -7.12 -24.17
N GLU A 112 -4.61 -6.03 -24.65
CA GLU A 112 -3.60 -6.08 -25.72
C GLU A 112 -2.33 -6.83 -25.27
N MET A 113 -1.92 -6.67 -24.01
CA MET A 113 -0.83 -7.46 -23.41
C MET A 113 -1.19 -8.95 -23.35
N ALA A 114 -2.40 -9.29 -22.89
CA ALA A 114 -2.86 -10.68 -22.82
C ALA A 114 -2.95 -11.32 -24.22
N ALA A 115 -3.29 -10.54 -25.25
CA ALA A 115 -3.34 -10.99 -26.64
C ALA A 115 -1.96 -11.05 -27.33
N GLY A 116 -0.88 -10.62 -26.66
CA GLY A 116 0.46 -10.57 -27.23
C GLY A 116 0.68 -9.47 -28.27
N VAL A 117 -0.24 -8.51 -28.38
CA VAL A 117 -0.19 -7.41 -29.36
C VAL A 117 0.66 -6.24 -28.84
N PHE A 118 0.71 -6.07 -27.51
CA PHE A 118 1.39 -4.96 -26.85
C PHE A 118 2.38 -5.48 -25.81
N SER A 119 3.66 -5.13 -25.93
CA SER A 119 4.67 -5.53 -24.96
C SER A 119 4.49 -4.76 -23.65
N PRO A 120 4.57 -5.42 -22.47
CA PRO A 120 4.62 -4.72 -21.19
C PRO A 120 5.75 -3.70 -21.07
N THR A 121 6.83 -3.86 -21.83
CA THR A 121 7.97 -2.93 -21.82
C THR A 121 7.73 -1.63 -22.55
N ASP A 122 6.63 -1.53 -23.29
CA ASP A 122 6.26 -0.35 -24.08
C ASP A 122 5.24 0.52 -23.33
N LEU A 123 4.87 0.13 -22.11
CA LEU A 123 4.05 0.91 -21.20
C LEU A 123 4.89 1.47 -20.05
N LEU A 124 4.69 2.74 -19.73
CA LEU A 124 5.39 3.42 -18.64
C LEU A 124 5.18 2.73 -17.27
N TYR A 125 3.99 2.20 -17.02
CA TYR A 125 3.58 1.62 -15.74
C TYR A 125 2.86 0.25 -15.91
N PRO A 126 3.58 -0.82 -16.31
CA PRO A 126 2.97 -2.10 -16.62
C PRO A 126 2.52 -2.89 -15.40
N GLY A 127 2.85 -2.45 -14.18
CA GLY A 127 2.69 -3.24 -12.95
C GLY A 127 1.28 -3.77 -12.72
N ILE A 128 0.25 -2.90 -12.74
CA ILE A 128 -1.12 -3.35 -12.51
C ILE A 128 -1.67 -4.21 -13.66
N HIS A 129 -1.18 -3.99 -14.88
CA HIS A 129 -1.64 -4.66 -16.10
C HIS A 129 -1.13 -6.10 -16.12
N THR A 130 0.19 -6.27 -16.00
CA THR A 130 0.87 -7.57 -15.97
C THR A 130 0.41 -8.41 -14.77
N LEU A 131 0.21 -7.78 -13.60
CA LEU A 131 -0.35 -8.47 -12.44
C LEU A 131 -1.79 -8.94 -12.70
N SER A 132 -2.62 -8.13 -13.37
CA SER A 132 -3.99 -8.53 -13.72
C SER A 132 -4.02 -9.67 -14.74
N VAL A 133 -3.13 -9.66 -15.74
CA VAL A 133 -2.97 -10.75 -16.72
C VAL A 133 -2.51 -12.03 -16.03
N ALA A 134 -1.54 -11.94 -15.11
CA ALA A 134 -1.08 -13.08 -14.33
C ALA A 134 -2.21 -13.66 -13.45
N VAL A 135 -2.96 -12.82 -12.74
CA VAL A 135 -4.11 -13.25 -11.93
C VAL A 135 -5.20 -13.89 -12.80
N SER A 136 -5.51 -13.31 -13.95
CA SER A 136 -6.48 -13.87 -14.91
C SER A 136 -6.08 -15.28 -15.35
N SER A 137 -4.79 -15.44 -15.69
CA SER A 137 -4.24 -16.71 -16.17
C SER A 137 -4.20 -17.78 -15.07
N VAL A 138 -3.77 -17.42 -13.86
CA VAL A 138 -3.60 -18.36 -12.74
C VAL A 138 -4.94 -18.73 -12.10
N ALA A 139 -5.83 -17.75 -11.91
CA ALA A 139 -7.12 -17.99 -11.27
C ALA A 139 -8.19 -18.50 -12.26
N GLY A 140 -7.92 -18.49 -13.56
CA GLY A 140 -8.87 -18.90 -14.60
C GLY A 140 -10.11 -17.99 -14.67
N VAL A 141 -9.96 -16.72 -14.29
CA VAL A 141 -11.03 -15.72 -14.32
C VAL A 141 -10.81 -14.73 -15.45
N ASP A 142 -11.91 -14.16 -15.92
CA ASP A 142 -11.91 -13.07 -16.89
C ASP A 142 -11.01 -11.89 -16.47
N LEU A 143 -10.25 -11.34 -17.43
CA LEU A 143 -9.31 -10.26 -17.19
C LEU A 143 -9.89 -9.01 -16.49
N PRO A 144 -11.10 -8.51 -16.84
CA PRO A 144 -11.72 -7.42 -16.09
C PRO A 144 -11.94 -7.74 -14.60
N LEU A 145 -12.34 -8.98 -14.27
CA LEU A 145 -12.52 -9.41 -12.89
C LEU A 145 -11.17 -9.59 -12.18
N ALA A 146 -10.17 -10.15 -12.86
CA ALA A 146 -8.81 -10.23 -12.35
C ALA A 146 -8.26 -8.84 -12.00
N MET A 147 -8.50 -7.84 -12.84
CA MET A 147 -8.11 -6.46 -12.55
C MET A 147 -8.81 -5.91 -11.31
N LEU A 148 -10.10 -6.22 -11.09
CA LEU A 148 -10.80 -5.86 -9.86
C LEU A 148 -10.20 -6.54 -8.62
N TYR A 149 -9.78 -7.81 -8.70
CA TYR A 149 -9.05 -8.46 -7.61
C TYR A 149 -7.74 -7.75 -7.30
N VAL A 150 -6.98 -7.35 -8.32
CA VAL A 150 -5.72 -6.64 -8.13
C VAL A 150 -5.96 -5.28 -7.48
N VAL A 151 -6.78 -4.42 -8.09
CA VAL A 151 -6.89 -3.01 -7.69
C VAL A 151 -7.83 -2.77 -6.51
N GLY A 152 -8.89 -3.57 -6.39
CA GLY A 152 -9.93 -3.44 -5.37
C GLY A 152 -9.77 -4.36 -4.18
N VAL A 153 -8.87 -5.35 -4.23
CA VAL A 153 -8.64 -6.29 -3.11
C VAL A 153 -7.16 -6.35 -2.71
N ALA A 154 -6.26 -6.68 -3.63
CA ALA A 154 -4.86 -6.94 -3.28
C ALA A 154 -4.13 -5.68 -2.76
N PHE A 155 -4.18 -4.57 -3.50
CA PHE A 155 -3.55 -3.31 -3.05
C PHE A 155 -4.16 -2.75 -1.75
N PRO A 156 -5.50 -2.67 -1.60
CA PRO A 156 -6.12 -2.31 -0.32
C PRO A 156 -5.75 -3.22 0.84
N ALA A 157 -5.68 -4.54 0.63
CA ALA A 157 -5.27 -5.49 1.66
C ALA A 157 -3.81 -5.28 2.10
N VAL A 158 -2.89 -5.05 1.15
CA VAL A 158 -1.50 -4.70 1.44
C VAL A 158 -1.42 -3.40 2.23
N PHE A 159 -2.21 -2.38 1.87
CA PHE A 159 -2.29 -1.12 2.61
C PHE A 159 -2.75 -1.32 4.06
N LEU A 160 -3.86 -2.05 4.26
CA LEU A 160 -4.40 -2.38 5.58
C LEU A 160 -3.44 -3.22 6.43
N LEU A 161 -2.58 -4.01 5.79
CA LEU A 161 -1.55 -4.79 6.49
C LEU A 161 -0.33 -3.96 6.87
N THR A 162 0.14 -3.10 5.98
CA THR A 162 1.47 -2.47 6.11
C THR A 162 1.44 -1.18 6.92
N VAL A 163 0.39 -0.36 6.80
CA VAL A 163 0.23 0.86 7.63
C VAL A 163 0.31 0.57 9.14
N PRO A 164 -0.45 -0.38 9.73
CA PRO A 164 -0.32 -0.67 11.16
C PRO A 164 1.05 -1.21 11.56
N LEU A 165 1.78 -1.86 10.64
CA LEU A 165 3.15 -2.29 10.90
C LEU A 165 4.12 -1.11 10.95
N VAL A 166 3.96 -0.12 10.06
CA VAL A 166 4.72 1.15 10.13
C VAL A 166 4.48 1.83 11.46
N VAL A 167 3.22 2.04 11.85
CA VAL A 167 2.88 2.73 13.10
C VAL A 167 3.41 2.00 14.33
N ARG A 168 3.33 0.65 14.33
CA ARG A 168 3.93 -0.18 15.39
C ARG A 168 5.45 -0.04 15.46
N LEU A 169 6.11 0.11 14.32
CA LEU A 169 7.57 0.17 14.27
C LEU A 169 8.12 1.50 14.79
N VAL A 170 7.36 2.59 14.66
CA VAL A 170 7.79 3.94 15.07
C VAL A 170 7.23 4.39 16.42
N SER A 171 6.38 3.58 17.07
CA SER A 171 5.70 3.95 18.30
C SER A 171 5.73 2.83 19.35
N ASP A 172 6.13 3.19 20.58
CA ASP A 172 6.27 2.25 21.70
C ASP A 172 4.95 1.90 22.40
N THR A 173 3.82 2.49 21.98
CA THR A 173 2.53 2.21 22.62
C THR A 173 1.99 0.84 22.21
N ARG A 174 1.48 0.07 23.18
CA ARG A 174 0.82 -1.23 22.94
C ARG A 174 -0.36 -1.15 21.96
N ARG A 175 -0.94 0.04 21.82
CA ARG A 175 -2.07 0.32 20.90
C ARG A 175 -1.63 0.72 19.49
N ALA A 176 -0.34 0.84 19.21
CA ALA A 176 0.19 1.41 17.97
C ALA A 176 -0.37 0.68 16.73
N TYR A 177 -0.38 -0.66 16.75
CA TYR A 177 -0.93 -1.44 15.65
C TYR A 177 -2.43 -1.17 15.45
N ALA A 178 -3.22 -1.11 16.52
CA ALA A 178 -4.65 -0.86 16.44
C ALA A 178 -4.95 0.55 15.92
N ILE A 179 -4.19 1.56 16.38
CA ILE A 179 -4.29 2.94 15.90
C ILE A 179 -3.92 3.02 14.42
N GLY A 180 -2.84 2.36 14.00
CA GLY A 180 -2.44 2.33 12.60
C GLY A 180 -3.46 1.61 11.71
N LEU A 181 -4.07 0.53 12.19
CA LEU A 181 -5.12 -0.17 11.44
C LEU A 181 -6.39 0.69 11.35
N ALA A 182 -6.73 1.42 12.41
CA ALA A 182 -7.83 2.37 12.38
C ALA A 182 -7.59 3.48 11.33
N ALA A 183 -6.38 4.06 11.32
CA ALA A 183 -5.99 5.06 10.32
C ALA A 183 -6.02 4.50 8.89
N ALA A 184 -5.56 3.25 8.71
CA ALA A 184 -5.58 2.57 7.42
C ALA A 184 -7.02 2.28 6.95
N ALA A 185 -7.90 1.83 7.84
CA ALA A 185 -9.29 1.48 7.52
C ALA A 185 -10.14 2.69 7.08
N LEU A 186 -9.70 3.91 7.39
CA LEU A 186 -10.30 5.14 6.87
C LEU A 186 -9.96 5.39 5.39
N PHE A 187 -8.95 4.71 4.84
CA PHE A 187 -8.47 4.90 3.47
C PHE A 187 -8.28 6.38 3.10
N VAL A 188 -7.76 7.20 4.03
CA VAL A 188 -7.60 8.66 3.89
C VAL A 188 -6.98 9.10 2.55
N PRO A 189 -6.01 8.39 1.95
CA PRO A 189 -5.49 8.79 0.65
C PRO A 189 -6.55 8.80 -0.46
N ILE A 190 -7.58 7.95 -0.40
CA ILE A 190 -8.64 7.83 -1.39
C ILE A 190 -9.57 9.03 -1.31
N ASN A 191 -9.72 9.74 -2.44
CA ASN A 191 -10.51 10.97 -2.54
C ASN A 191 -11.07 11.14 -3.97
N ASN A 192 -12.01 12.07 -4.15
CA ASN A 192 -12.66 12.30 -5.45
C ASN A 192 -11.86 13.19 -6.42
N ILE A 193 -10.58 13.45 -6.14
CA ILE A 193 -9.75 14.38 -6.94
C ILE A 193 -8.65 13.62 -7.68
N SER A 194 -7.88 12.78 -6.98
CA SER A 194 -6.62 12.24 -7.51
C SER A 194 -6.35 10.78 -7.19
N VAL A 195 -7.02 10.20 -6.20
CA VAL A 195 -6.76 8.82 -5.75
C VAL A 195 -8.06 8.06 -5.64
N HIS A 196 -8.23 7.05 -6.49
CA HIS A 196 -9.49 6.37 -6.67
C HIS A 196 -9.36 4.86 -6.41
N PRO A 197 -10.41 4.19 -5.90
CA PRO A 197 -10.42 2.73 -5.69
C PRO A 197 -10.76 1.98 -7.00
N ILE A 198 -10.09 2.34 -8.10
CA ILE A 198 -10.27 1.79 -9.45
C ILE A 198 -8.90 1.56 -10.11
N ALA A 199 -8.88 1.00 -11.31
CA ALA A 199 -7.65 0.83 -12.07
C ALA A 199 -7.06 2.21 -12.43
N HIS A 200 -6.01 2.58 -11.69
CA HIS A 200 -5.33 3.87 -11.81
C HIS A 200 -3.95 3.71 -11.14
N PRO A 201 -2.87 3.43 -11.89
CA PRO A 201 -1.58 2.99 -11.35
C PRO A 201 -1.01 3.89 -10.26
N THR A 202 -1.23 5.20 -10.32
CA THR A 202 -0.86 6.14 -9.25
C THR A 202 -1.54 5.80 -7.92
N SER A 203 -2.84 5.47 -7.94
CA SER A 203 -3.57 5.06 -6.73
C SER A 203 -3.02 3.76 -6.16
N GLN A 204 -2.73 2.78 -7.02
CA GLN A 204 -2.11 1.53 -6.57
C GLN A 204 -0.70 1.76 -5.99
N ALA A 205 0.11 2.64 -6.57
CA ALA A 205 1.41 3.01 -6.01
C ALA A 205 1.29 3.70 -4.64
N ILE A 206 0.30 4.58 -4.44
CA ILE A 206 0.04 5.24 -3.15
C ILE A 206 -0.40 4.23 -2.09
N LEU A 207 -1.26 3.27 -2.43
CA LEU A 207 -1.66 2.20 -1.50
C LEU A 207 -0.51 1.22 -1.22
N PHE A 208 0.45 1.09 -2.14
CA PHE A 208 1.62 0.23 -1.98
C PHE A 208 2.76 0.89 -1.19
N LEU A 209 2.84 2.22 -1.20
CA LEU A 209 3.89 3.03 -0.57
C LEU A 209 4.22 2.62 0.88
N PRO A 210 3.25 2.35 1.78
CA PRO A 210 3.56 1.95 3.15
C PRO A 210 4.36 0.66 3.25
N THR A 211 4.31 -0.21 2.24
CA THR A 211 5.17 -1.41 2.14
C THR A 211 6.64 -1.02 2.01
N ALA A 212 6.96 -0.09 1.10
CA ALA A 212 8.32 0.42 0.91
C ALA A 212 8.83 1.12 2.16
N VAL A 213 7.98 1.96 2.78
CA VAL A 213 8.31 2.64 4.05
C VAL A 213 8.57 1.62 5.17
N PHE A 214 7.67 0.67 5.39
CA PHE A 214 7.82 -0.36 6.41
C PHE A 214 9.13 -1.13 6.25
N LEU A 215 9.42 -1.62 5.04
CA LEU A 215 10.63 -2.39 4.78
C LEU A 215 11.90 -1.53 4.90
N SER A 216 11.86 -0.26 4.51
CA SER A 216 12.99 0.67 4.71
C SER A 216 13.31 0.88 6.19
N LEU A 217 12.28 1.04 7.03
CA LEU A 217 12.44 1.21 8.46
C LEU A 217 12.88 -0.11 9.12
N ALA A 218 12.26 -1.23 8.77
CA ALA A 218 12.62 -2.55 9.29
C ALA A 218 14.05 -2.96 8.91
N TYR A 219 14.50 -2.58 7.72
CA TYR A 219 15.89 -2.74 7.28
C TYR A 219 16.84 -1.81 8.05
N ALA A 220 16.50 -0.53 8.21
CA ALA A 220 17.33 0.45 8.91
C ALA A 220 17.47 0.14 10.41
N TYR A 221 16.41 -0.36 11.05
CA TYR A 221 16.41 -0.78 12.45
C TYR A 221 16.95 -2.21 12.66
N ASP A 222 17.36 -2.91 11.59
CA ASP A 222 17.90 -4.27 11.59
C ASP A 222 17.04 -5.33 12.32
N CYS A 223 15.71 -5.14 12.34
CA CYS A 223 14.77 -6.03 13.04
C CYS A 223 14.75 -7.49 12.53
N SER A 224 15.47 -7.80 11.45
CA SER A 224 15.60 -9.15 10.89
C SER A 224 16.71 -9.99 11.54
N ALA A 225 17.68 -9.36 12.21
CA ALA A 225 18.72 -10.07 12.95
C ALA A 225 18.20 -10.62 14.29
N ASP A 226 17.38 -9.86 15.01
CA ASP A 226 16.85 -10.24 16.32
C ASP A 226 15.96 -11.50 16.27
N ALA A 227 15.19 -11.69 15.19
CA ALA A 227 14.33 -12.87 15.02
C ALA A 227 15.12 -14.19 14.90
N SER A 228 16.39 -14.14 14.47
CA SER A 228 17.27 -15.31 14.34
C SER A 228 18.02 -15.61 15.65
N ALA A 229 18.17 -14.62 16.54
CA ALA A 229 18.86 -14.74 17.82
C ALA A 229 17.98 -15.32 18.95
N VAL A 230 16.65 -15.27 18.81
CA VAL A 230 15.67 -15.80 19.78
C VAL A 230 15.65 -17.34 19.85
N ALA A 231 16.44 -18.04 19.02
CA ALA A 231 16.58 -19.49 19.06
C ALA A 231 17.49 -20.03 20.20
N SER A 232 18.02 -19.16 21.08
CA SER A 232 18.74 -19.58 22.29
C SER A 232 17.93 -19.24 23.54
N PRO A 233 17.52 -20.22 24.36
CA PRO A 233 16.82 -19.95 25.60
C PRO A 233 17.84 -19.55 26.67
N SER A 234 18.08 -18.24 26.84
CA SER A 234 18.62 -17.71 28.09
C SER A 234 17.49 -17.02 28.84
N THR A 235 17.09 -17.62 29.94
CA THR A 235 16.28 -17.01 30.99
C THR A 235 16.97 -15.75 31.52
N ASP A 236 16.15 -14.76 31.88
CA ASP A 236 16.47 -13.49 32.54
C ASP A 236 16.86 -12.32 31.62
N ALA A 237 15.87 -11.51 31.23
CA ALA A 237 15.84 -10.06 31.45
C ALA A 237 14.70 -9.39 30.67
N ALA A 238 13.87 -8.63 31.38
CA ALA A 238 13.10 -7.55 30.79
C ALA A 238 14.09 -6.43 30.39
N GLY A 239 14.57 -6.47 29.15
CA GLY A 239 15.48 -5.48 28.58
C GLY A 239 14.96 -5.01 27.22
N SER A 240 14.97 -3.69 27.02
CA SER A 240 14.85 -3.03 25.71
C SER A 240 15.76 -3.72 24.67
N PRO A 241 15.42 -3.72 23.36
CA PRO A 241 16.30 -4.27 22.34
C PRO A 241 17.68 -3.61 22.47
N THR A 242 18.68 -4.40 22.85
CA THR A 242 20.05 -3.96 23.04
C THR A 242 20.64 -3.73 21.65
N VAL A 243 20.88 -2.46 21.33
CA VAL A 243 21.64 -2.01 20.16
C VAL A 243 23.04 -2.60 20.27
N THR A 244 23.34 -3.65 19.50
CA THR A 244 24.71 -4.17 19.33
C THR A 244 25.50 -3.25 18.40
N ASP A 245 26.79 -3.08 18.71
CA ASP A 245 27.75 -2.19 18.01
C ASP A 245 27.59 -2.14 16.49
N GLY A 246 27.26 -0.93 16.01
CA GLY A 246 26.99 -0.58 14.62
C GLY A 246 28.26 -0.36 13.79
N SER A 247 29.10 -1.38 13.65
CA SER A 247 30.01 -1.43 12.50
C SER A 247 29.19 -1.77 11.25
N GLY A 248 29.43 -1.07 10.14
CA GLY A 248 28.61 -1.09 8.92
C GLY A 248 28.28 -2.49 8.38
N ARG A 249 27.16 -3.06 8.83
CA ARG A 249 26.65 -4.35 8.35
C ARG A 249 26.08 -4.21 6.94
N VAL A 250 26.97 -4.25 5.96
CA VAL A 250 26.65 -4.46 4.54
C VAL A 250 26.48 -5.97 4.33
N GLY A 251 25.43 -6.55 4.92
CA GLY A 251 25.03 -7.93 4.68
C GLY A 251 23.80 -8.00 3.76
N VAL A 252 23.49 -9.15 3.19
CA VAL A 252 22.16 -9.39 2.59
C VAL A 252 21.23 -9.84 3.72
N THR A 253 20.10 -9.15 3.90
CA THR A 253 19.03 -9.62 4.80
C THR A 253 17.74 -9.85 4.05
N GLY A 254 16.85 -10.69 4.59
CA GLY A 254 15.52 -10.92 4.00
C GLY A 254 14.74 -9.61 3.81
N ALA A 255 14.80 -8.70 4.78
CA ALA A 255 14.20 -7.37 4.68
C ALA A 255 14.82 -6.53 3.54
N GLY A 256 16.15 -6.59 3.38
CA GLY A 256 16.85 -5.89 2.30
C GLY A 256 16.54 -6.46 0.92
N ALA A 257 16.47 -7.78 0.78
CA ALA A 257 16.10 -8.45 -0.47
C ALA A 257 14.66 -8.12 -0.87
N LEU A 258 13.72 -8.18 0.09
CA LEU A 258 12.33 -7.83 -0.14
C LEU A 258 12.17 -6.34 -0.47
N LEU A 259 12.93 -5.46 0.20
CA LEU A 259 12.94 -4.03 -0.10
C LEU A 259 13.46 -3.74 -1.52
N ALA A 260 14.46 -4.48 -2.00
CA ALA A 260 14.93 -4.36 -3.38
C ALA A 260 13.83 -4.76 -4.38
N VAL A 261 13.13 -5.87 -4.13
CA VAL A 261 11.98 -6.30 -4.96
C VAL A 261 10.87 -5.25 -4.95
N VAL A 262 10.52 -4.73 -3.77
CA VAL A 262 9.50 -3.68 -3.63
C VAL A 262 9.91 -2.38 -4.33
N SER A 263 11.20 -2.03 -4.31
CA SER A 263 11.75 -0.86 -4.99
C SER A 263 11.63 -0.97 -6.51
N VAL A 264 11.90 -2.15 -7.08
CA VAL A 264 11.66 -2.41 -8.51
C VAL A 264 10.16 -2.42 -8.82
N ALA A 265 9.35 -3.07 -7.98
CA ALA A 265 7.91 -3.15 -8.18
C ALA A 265 7.26 -1.77 -8.20
N ILE A 266 7.62 -0.86 -7.28
CA ILE A 266 7.02 0.49 -7.27
C ILE A 266 7.41 1.31 -8.51
N VAL A 267 8.60 1.11 -9.08
CA VAL A 267 8.98 1.71 -10.38
C VAL A 267 8.04 1.21 -11.48
N LEU A 268 7.78 -0.10 -11.56
CA LEU A 268 6.89 -0.68 -12.57
C LEU A 268 5.42 -0.37 -12.33
N ILE A 269 4.99 -0.13 -11.09
CA ILE A 269 3.63 0.31 -10.78
C ILE A 269 3.46 1.78 -11.16
N HIS A 270 4.37 2.67 -10.74
CA HIS A 270 4.32 4.07 -11.13
C HIS A 270 5.67 4.79 -10.95
N PRO A 271 6.41 5.08 -12.04
CA PRO A 271 7.75 5.66 -11.96
C PRO A 271 7.83 7.00 -11.22
N GLN A 272 6.84 7.89 -11.37
CA GLN A 272 6.87 9.17 -10.65
C GLN A 272 6.69 9.00 -9.13
N GLN A 273 5.93 7.99 -8.68
CA GLN A 273 5.82 7.70 -7.25
C GLN A 273 7.06 7.00 -6.73
N ALA A 274 7.71 6.18 -7.56
CA ALA A 274 9.00 5.59 -7.23
C ALA A 274 10.10 6.64 -7.07
N LEU A 275 10.08 7.72 -7.86
CA LEU A 275 11.01 8.84 -7.68
C LEU A 275 10.84 9.48 -6.29
N ASN A 276 9.60 9.65 -5.80
CA ASN A 276 9.36 10.15 -4.44
C ASN A 276 10.01 9.22 -3.40
N VAL A 277 9.90 7.90 -3.56
CA VAL A 277 10.57 6.93 -2.68
C VAL A 277 12.09 7.03 -2.78
N ALA A 278 12.64 7.14 -3.98
CA ALA A 278 14.08 7.31 -4.20
C ALA A 278 14.61 8.57 -3.51
N LEU A 279 13.89 9.69 -3.61
CA LEU A 279 14.25 10.95 -2.94
C LEU A 279 14.21 10.81 -1.41
N VAL A 280 13.21 10.11 -0.85
CA VAL A 280 13.15 9.82 0.59
C VAL A 280 14.34 8.96 1.01
N PHE A 281 14.67 7.89 0.27
CA PHE A 281 15.80 7.02 0.60
C PHE A 281 17.14 7.76 0.50
N PHE A 282 17.27 8.62 -0.50
CA PHE A 282 18.43 9.50 -0.64
C PHE A 282 18.54 10.45 0.54
N ALA A 283 17.46 11.14 0.92
CA ALA A 283 17.45 12.06 2.06
C ALA A 283 17.81 11.35 3.37
N VAL A 284 17.27 10.16 3.63
CA VAL A 284 17.62 9.34 4.79
C VAL A 284 19.10 8.93 4.74
N THR A 285 19.62 8.55 3.58
CA THR A 285 21.03 8.18 3.40
C THR A 285 21.97 9.36 3.69
N VAL A 286 21.66 10.55 3.17
CA VAL A 286 22.42 11.79 3.46
C VAL A 286 22.37 12.11 4.94
N LEU A 287 21.21 12.01 5.57
CA LEU A 287 21.05 12.25 7.00
C LEU A 287 21.90 11.28 7.83
N GLN A 288 21.90 9.98 7.48
CA GLN A 288 22.75 8.98 8.14
C GLN A 288 24.24 9.32 8.02
N LEU A 289 24.70 9.82 6.85
CA LEU A 289 26.09 10.24 6.65
C LEU A 289 26.44 11.46 7.52
N LEU A 290 25.56 12.47 7.56
CA LEU A 290 25.76 13.66 8.38
C LEU A 290 25.84 13.30 9.87
N TYR A 291 24.96 12.44 10.38
CA TYR A 291 25.03 11.99 11.77
C TYR A 291 26.32 11.21 12.06
N ARG A 292 26.75 10.32 11.16
CA ARG A 292 28.01 9.60 11.34
C ARG A 292 29.24 10.51 11.34
N GLN A 293 29.19 11.61 10.58
CA GLN A 293 30.31 12.55 10.50
C GLN A 293 30.34 13.55 11.67
N PHE A 294 29.18 14.08 12.07
CA PHE A 294 29.11 15.22 13.01
C PHE A 294 28.56 14.86 14.40
N ALA A 295 27.88 13.73 14.55
CA ALA A 295 27.29 13.29 15.81
C ALA A 295 27.28 11.75 15.91
N PRO A 296 28.47 11.11 15.94
CA PRO A 296 28.60 9.65 15.86
C PRO A 296 27.90 8.90 16.99
N ASP A 297 27.71 9.53 18.16
CA ASP A 297 27.01 8.94 19.31
C ASP A 297 25.47 9.01 19.19
N HIS A 298 24.93 9.67 18.16
CA HIS A 298 23.49 9.77 17.96
C HIS A 298 22.91 8.46 17.43
N ARG A 299 21.68 8.10 17.88
CA ARG A 299 20.99 6.84 17.49
C ARG A 299 20.88 6.62 15.97
N VAL A 300 20.78 7.70 15.19
CA VAL A 300 20.70 7.60 13.73
C VAL A 300 22.01 7.09 13.11
N ALA A 301 23.15 7.36 13.73
CA ALA A 301 24.46 6.91 13.24
C ALA A 301 24.63 5.39 13.36
N SER A 302 24.03 4.78 14.40
CA SER A 302 24.07 3.34 14.65
C SER A 302 23.08 2.52 13.82
N HIS A 303 22.08 3.17 13.20
CA HIS A 303 21.18 2.49 12.28
C HIS A 303 21.92 1.90 11.08
N ARG A 304 21.35 0.84 10.52
CA ARG A 304 21.85 0.23 9.30
C ARG A 304 21.72 1.19 8.13
N TRP A 305 22.77 1.23 7.31
CA TRP A 305 22.88 2.19 6.24
C TRP A 305 21.94 1.87 5.07
N LEU A 306 21.09 2.82 4.68
CA LEU A 306 20.08 2.67 3.62
C LEU A 306 20.67 2.90 2.21
N GLY A 307 21.93 3.32 2.10
CA GLY A 307 22.53 3.74 0.82
C GLY A 307 22.47 2.68 -0.29
N VAL A 308 22.65 1.40 0.02
CA VAL A 308 22.51 0.31 -0.97
C VAL A 308 21.10 0.28 -1.56
N GLN A 309 20.07 0.48 -0.75
CA GLN A 309 18.68 0.48 -1.19
C GLN A 309 18.34 1.75 -1.96
N ALA A 310 18.91 2.90 -1.58
CA ALA A 310 18.80 4.15 -2.32
C ALA A 310 19.38 3.99 -3.74
N VAL A 311 20.54 3.32 -3.88
CA VAL A 311 21.15 3.02 -5.18
C VAL A 311 20.27 2.06 -5.99
N ILE A 312 19.72 1.01 -5.38
CA ILE A 312 18.86 0.05 -6.08
C ILE A 312 17.63 0.73 -6.69
N VAL A 313 16.89 1.52 -5.89
CA VAL A 313 15.68 2.20 -6.41
C VAL A 313 16.03 3.25 -7.47
N ALA A 314 17.13 3.98 -7.30
CA ALA A 314 17.61 4.95 -8.28
C ALA A 314 18.03 4.27 -9.59
N ALA A 315 18.78 3.17 -9.52
CA ALA A 315 19.19 2.39 -10.67
C ALA A 315 17.99 1.79 -11.42
N ALA A 316 17.02 1.22 -10.69
CA ALA A 316 15.78 0.73 -11.28
C ALA A 316 14.99 1.84 -11.98
N PHE A 317 14.90 3.02 -11.37
CA PHE A 317 14.25 4.19 -11.97
C PHE A 317 14.98 4.63 -13.25
N VAL A 318 16.30 4.80 -13.22
CA VAL A 318 17.11 5.23 -14.38
C VAL A 318 17.09 4.19 -15.51
N ALA A 319 17.05 2.90 -15.18
CA ALA A 319 16.94 1.84 -16.18
C ALA A 319 15.57 1.81 -16.89
N TRP A 320 14.52 2.33 -16.24
CA TRP A 320 13.15 2.21 -16.72
C TRP A 320 12.57 3.53 -17.27
N ALA A 321 12.54 4.58 -16.46
CA ALA A 321 11.79 5.80 -16.73
C ALA A 321 12.27 6.59 -17.97
N PRO A 322 13.58 6.75 -18.25
CA PRO A 322 14.06 7.51 -19.40
C PRO A 322 13.65 6.96 -20.77
N ARG A 323 13.14 5.72 -20.82
CA ARG A 323 12.62 5.10 -22.05
C ARG A 323 11.34 5.76 -22.57
N PHE A 324 10.74 6.66 -21.80
CA PHE A 324 9.43 7.24 -22.08
C PHE A 324 9.46 8.77 -22.00
N ASP A 325 9.05 9.45 -23.07
CA ASP A 325 9.03 10.92 -23.17
C ASP A 325 8.21 11.60 -22.07
N ARG A 326 7.11 10.97 -21.66
CA ARG A 326 6.24 11.46 -20.57
C ARG A 326 6.98 11.57 -19.23
N ALA A 327 7.95 10.70 -18.97
CA ALA A 327 8.75 10.73 -17.75
C ALA A 327 9.87 11.78 -17.84
N THR A 328 10.53 11.91 -18.99
CA THR A 328 11.63 12.87 -19.21
C THR A 328 11.13 14.32 -19.17
N GLY A 329 9.92 14.60 -19.66
CA GLY A 329 9.28 15.92 -19.58
C GLY A 329 8.96 16.37 -18.14
N THR A 330 8.61 15.44 -17.26
CA THR A 330 8.37 15.75 -15.83
C THR A 330 9.70 16.00 -15.11
N PHE A 331 10.71 15.18 -15.39
CA PHE A 331 12.05 15.33 -14.80
C PHE A 331 12.70 16.66 -15.17
N SER A 332 12.66 17.02 -16.46
CA SER A 332 13.19 18.30 -16.94
C SER A 332 12.42 19.49 -16.35
N TYR A 333 11.10 19.38 -16.14
CA TYR A 333 10.30 20.39 -15.46
C TYR A 333 10.69 20.57 -13.98
N THR A 334 10.83 19.47 -13.23
CA THR A 334 11.25 19.53 -11.82
C THR A 334 12.66 20.07 -11.67
N LEU A 335 13.58 19.66 -12.54
CA LEU A 335 14.96 20.17 -12.56
C LEU A 335 14.99 21.67 -12.89
N ALA A 336 14.29 22.10 -13.94
CA ALA A 336 14.17 23.51 -14.30
C ALA A 336 13.53 24.34 -13.18
N SER A 337 12.53 23.79 -12.48
CA SER A 337 11.87 24.43 -11.34
C SER A 337 12.80 24.56 -10.12
N ILE A 338 13.66 23.58 -9.87
CA ILE A 338 14.66 23.62 -8.79
C ILE A 338 15.80 24.60 -9.13
N LEU A 339 16.19 24.66 -10.41
CA LEU A 339 17.22 25.55 -10.92
C LEU A 339 16.74 26.98 -11.16
N GLY A 340 15.44 27.26 -10.98
CA GLY A 340 14.86 28.60 -11.09
C GLY A 340 14.69 29.12 -12.52
N GLU A 341 14.75 28.25 -13.53
CA GLU A 341 14.60 28.65 -14.93
C GLU A 341 13.13 29.02 -15.23
N ARG A 342 12.85 30.32 -15.47
CA ARG A 342 11.54 30.78 -15.96
C ARG A 342 11.39 30.47 -17.45
N ARG A 343 10.21 29.95 -17.82
CA ARG A 343 9.79 29.55 -19.17
C ARG A 343 10.26 30.49 -20.30
N PRO A 344 10.67 29.98 -21.47
CA PRO A 344 10.49 30.73 -22.72
C PRO A 344 8.99 30.76 -23.11
N PRO A 345 8.50 31.86 -23.69
CA PRO A 345 7.08 31.99 -24.03
C PRO A 345 6.67 30.95 -25.08
N ALA A 346 5.43 30.46 -24.96
CA ALA A 346 4.84 29.54 -25.93
C ALA A 346 4.84 30.19 -27.32
N ARG A 347 5.38 29.49 -28.32
CA ARG A 347 5.24 29.90 -29.72
C ARG A 347 3.76 29.90 -30.08
N SER A 348 3.27 31.04 -30.55
CA SER A 348 1.91 31.22 -31.05
C SER A 348 1.62 30.27 -32.22
N SER A 349 0.51 29.55 -32.15
CA SER A 349 -0.04 28.75 -33.24
C SER A 349 -0.32 29.62 -34.48
N PRO A 350 -0.11 29.13 -35.72
CA PRO A 350 -0.46 29.87 -36.92
C PRO A 350 -1.99 29.93 -37.11
N PRO A 351 -2.54 31.00 -37.73
CA PRO A 351 -3.98 31.14 -37.92
C PRO A 351 -4.52 30.14 -38.94
N SER A 352 -5.71 29.60 -38.66
CA SER A 352 -6.47 28.71 -39.54
C SER A 352 -6.91 29.44 -40.82
N PRO A 353 -6.95 28.76 -41.99
CA PRO A 353 -7.41 29.39 -43.23
C PRO A 353 -8.95 29.57 -43.24
N PRO A 354 -9.46 30.58 -43.94
CA PRO A 354 -10.90 30.90 -43.98
C PRO A 354 -11.69 29.84 -44.76
N ARG A 355 -12.92 29.62 -44.32
CA ARG A 355 -13.93 28.76 -44.98
C ARG A 355 -14.53 29.42 -46.21
#